data_AF-A9UNI6-F1
#
_entry.id   AF-A9UNI6-F1
#
_cell.length_a   1.000
_cell.length_b   1.000
_cell.length_c   1.000
_cell.angle_alpha   90.00
_cell.angle_beta   90.00
_cell.angle_gamma   90.00
#
_symmetry.space_group_name_H-M   'P 1'
#
loop_
_entity.id
_entity.type
_entity.pdbx_description
1 polymer ?
#
loop_
_entity_poly.entity_id
_entity_poly.type
_entity_poly.pdbx_seq_one_letter_code
_entity_poly.pdbx_strand_id
1 'polypeptide(L)'
;MRNDISVQVARATQTEAEATLYGCCERRSGNESAFVTCGVTLEYDCPATWLGAGSVCASNCDDQRLAPCCLHNNGTCAIVTSSYCDALGGTYHPEAQRCGEVNCLRDSCGPGGSAENPDQGWRILTALFMHAGAIHLLVMLYVQLSVGVPLERKAGWLRIALIYLISGCGGNLVSALFVPNSAQVGASGAVYGLVATALVDLMHCWRLLKSPWVQLGTYLIQTAVLLLLGTTPWLDNFAHVGGFLFGLLGGIVFLPYVTFGAWDKFRKRLLLVICFPALVLAFLVVLVLFYRVQNTNFCPGCERIQCVDWVKGLCDNGAVSEA
;
A
#
# COMPACT_ATOMS: atom_id res chain seq x y z
N MET A 1 -36.98 29.23 5.27
CA MET A 1 -36.98 27.95 6.00
C MET A 1 -36.22 26.94 5.15
N ARG A 2 -34.93 26.76 5.45
CA ARG A 2 -34.10 25.68 4.89
C ARG A 2 -34.56 24.40 5.57
N ASN A 3 -35.20 23.51 4.83
CA ASN A 3 -35.36 22.14 5.28
C ASN A 3 -34.16 21.38 4.75
N ASP A 4 -33.33 20.93 5.69
CA ASP A 4 -32.22 20.03 5.47
C ASP A 4 -32.74 18.74 4.83
N ILE A 5 -32.45 18.57 3.54
CA ILE A 5 -32.55 17.26 2.89
C ILE A 5 -31.32 16.51 3.38
N SER A 6 -31.50 15.68 4.41
CA SER A 6 -30.47 14.77 4.89
C SER A 6 -30.22 13.70 3.83
N VAL A 7 -29.27 13.93 2.93
CA VAL A 7 -28.73 12.88 2.06
C VAL A 7 -27.97 11.92 2.96
N GLN A 8 -28.56 10.77 3.28
CA GLN A 8 -27.83 9.75 4.03
C GLN A 8 -26.82 9.09 3.09
N VAL A 9 -25.54 9.21 3.46
CA VAL A 9 -24.41 8.65 2.71
C VAL A 9 -24.29 7.17 3.06
N ALA A 10 -24.47 6.32 2.04
CA ALA A 10 -24.11 4.91 2.09
C ALA A 10 -22.59 4.75 2.15
N ARG A 11 -22.06 4.08 3.19
CA ARG A 11 -20.62 3.83 3.36
C ARG A 11 -20.18 2.50 2.72
N ALA A 12 -18.89 2.41 2.43
CA ALA A 12 -18.18 1.45 1.58
C ALA A 12 -18.24 -0.06 1.94
N THR A 13 -19.17 -0.50 2.80
CA THR A 13 -19.30 -1.90 3.23
C THR A 13 -20.47 -2.62 2.58
N GLN A 14 -21.16 -2.01 1.62
CA GLN A 14 -22.45 -2.52 1.17
C GLN A 14 -22.35 -3.81 0.38
N THR A 15 -22.97 -4.85 0.94
CA THR A 15 -23.22 -6.12 0.26
C THR A 15 -24.24 -5.93 -0.87
N GLU A 16 -24.30 -6.87 -1.82
CA GLU A 16 -25.26 -6.83 -2.94
C GLU A 16 -26.72 -6.61 -2.50
N ALA A 17 -27.08 -7.05 -1.29
CA ALA A 17 -28.42 -6.90 -0.73
C ALA A 17 -28.71 -5.48 -0.21
N GLU A 18 -27.70 -4.73 0.22
CA GLU A 18 -27.88 -3.38 0.77
C GLU A 18 -28.00 -2.32 -0.33
N ALA A 19 -27.28 -2.48 -1.43
CA ALA A 19 -27.41 -1.63 -2.63
C ALA A 19 -28.84 -1.61 -3.18
N THR A 20 -29.55 -2.75 -3.11
CA THR A 20 -30.95 -2.88 -3.53
C THR A 20 -31.96 -2.26 -2.57
N LEU A 21 -31.54 -1.69 -1.43
CA LEU A 21 -32.43 -1.00 -0.50
C LEU A 21 -32.50 0.52 -0.76
N TYR A 22 -31.59 1.08 -1.56
CA TYR A 22 -31.52 2.53 -1.83
C TYR A 22 -32.30 2.94 -3.08
N GLY A 23 -32.95 4.09 -3.02
CA GLY A 23 -33.81 4.57 -4.09
C GLY A 23 -34.24 6.02 -3.90
N CYS A 24 -34.98 6.52 -4.89
CA CYS A 24 -35.38 7.93 -4.95
C CYS A 24 -36.66 8.18 -4.16
N CYS A 25 -36.68 9.32 -3.47
CA CYS A 25 -37.87 9.87 -2.84
C CYS A 25 -38.23 11.22 -3.45
N GLU A 26 -39.49 11.36 -3.81
CA GLU A 26 -40.05 12.62 -4.31
C GLU A 26 -41.13 13.12 -3.36
N ARG A 27 -40.99 14.36 -2.87
CA ARG A 27 -42.05 15.06 -2.15
C ARG A 27 -42.64 16.14 -3.03
N ARG A 28 -43.91 15.97 -3.41
CA ARG A 28 -44.70 17.02 -4.08
C ARG A 28 -45.44 17.84 -3.03
N SER A 29 -45.20 19.15 -3.02
CA SER A 29 -46.09 20.10 -2.35
C SER A 29 -47.38 20.25 -3.18
N GLY A 30 -48.53 20.54 -2.56
CA GLY A 30 -49.84 20.57 -3.24
C GLY A 30 -49.99 21.63 -4.35
N ASN A 31 -51.19 21.65 -4.97
CA ASN A 31 -51.61 22.43 -6.16
C ASN A 31 -51.26 23.92 -6.15
N GLU A 32 -50.03 24.26 -6.51
CA GLU A 32 -49.60 25.45 -7.27
C GLU A 32 -48.06 25.46 -7.30
N SER A 33 -47.47 25.30 -8.50
CA SER A 33 -46.01 25.39 -8.72
C SER A 33 -45.16 24.77 -7.60
N ALA A 34 -45.42 23.49 -7.32
CA ALA A 34 -44.75 22.76 -6.26
C ALA A 34 -43.25 22.64 -6.55
N PHE A 35 -42.41 23.21 -5.69
CA PHE A 35 -41.00 22.86 -5.67
C PHE A 35 -40.89 21.36 -5.37
N VAL A 36 -40.34 20.60 -6.31
CA VAL A 36 -40.04 19.19 -6.12
C VAL A 36 -38.76 19.13 -5.29
N THR A 37 -38.84 18.59 -4.09
CA THR A 37 -37.65 18.28 -3.26
C THR A 37 -37.37 16.79 -3.36
N CYS A 38 -36.16 16.45 -3.83
CA CYS A 38 -35.71 15.07 -3.98
C CYS A 38 -34.75 14.68 -2.85
N GLY A 39 -34.78 13.40 -2.48
CA GLY A 39 -33.86 12.82 -1.50
C GLY A 39 -33.66 11.34 -1.75
N VAL A 40 -32.68 10.77 -1.04
CA VAL A 40 -32.33 9.34 -1.09
C VAL A 40 -32.58 8.74 0.28
N THR A 41 -33.22 7.56 0.34
CA THR A 41 -33.46 6.83 1.58
C THR A 41 -33.48 5.31 1.34
N LEU A 42 -33.54 4.56 2.42
CA LEU A 42 -33.76 3.12 2.45
C LEU A 42 -35.27 2.84 2.27
N GLU A 43 -35.63 1.74 1.59
CA GLU A 43 -36.99 1.33 1.18
C GLU A 43 -38.15 1.63 2.16
N TYR A 44 -37.89 1.68 3.47
CA TYR A 44 -38.89 1.88 4.53
C TYR A 44 -38.85 3.21 5.29
N ASP A 45 -37.90 4.12 4.98
CA ASP A 45 -37.65 5.34 5.77
C ASP A 45 -37.88 6.63 4.95
N CYS A 46 -38.83 6.60 4.01
CA CYS A 46 -39.14 7.76 3.17
C CYS A 46 -40.26 8.64 3.77
N PRO A 47 -39.99 9.90 4.15
CA PRO A 47 -41.04 10.86 4.53
C PRO A 47 -41.85 11.39 3.32
N ALA A 48 -41.72 10.76 2.15
CA ALA A 48 -42.25 11.17 0.85
C ALA A 48 -42.67 9.93 0.02
N THR A 49 -42.91 10.08 -1.29
CA THR A 49 -43.24 8.94 -2.17
C THR A 49 -41.97 8.20 -2.59
N TRP A 50 -41.89 6.92 -2.24
CA TRP A 50 -40.83 6.02 -2.69
C TRP A 50 -41.01 5.64 -4.16
N LEU A 51 -39.99 5.87 -4.97
CA LEU A 51 -40.00 5.56 -6.41
C LEU A 51 -39.44 4.17 -6.74
N GLY A 52 -38.96 3.43 -5.73
CA GLY A 52 -38.36 2.10 -5.91
C GLY A 52 -36.84 2.12 -5.81
N ALA A 53 -36.26 0.98 -5.44
CA ALA A 53 -34.82 0.82 -5.39
C ALA A 53 -34.18 0.90 -6.79
N GLY A 54 -33.05 1.61 -6.92
CA GLY A 54 -32.35 1.80 -8.20
C GLY A 54 -33.14 2.55 -9.28
N SER A 55 -34.27 3.17 -8.93
CA SER A 55 -35.08 3.98 -9.84
C SER A 55 -34.35 5.25 -10.28
N VAL A 56 -34.53 5.66 -11.54
CA VAL A 56 -34.02 6.94 -12.04
C VAL A 56 -34.90 8.03 -11.47
N CYS A 57 -34.31 8.93 -10.68
CA CYS A 57 -35.01 10.10 -10.15
C CYS A 57 -35.61 10.93 -11.30
N ALA A 58 -36.71 11.64 -11.05
CA ALA A 58 -37.35 12.49 -12.07
C ALA A 58 -36.35 13.47 -12.71
N SER A 59 -36.59 13.91 -13.95
CA SER A 59 -35.68 14.76 -14.75
C SER A 59 -35.26 16.08 -14.08
N ASN A 60 -36.02 16.57 -13.10
CA ASN A 60 -35.65 17.75 -12.31
C ASN A 60 -34.68 17.42 -11.16
N CYS A 61 -34.29 16.16 -11.02
CA CYS A 61 -33.50 15.59 -9.93
C CYS A 61 -32.37 14.67 -10.45
N ASP A 62 -31.89 14.91 -11.67
CA ASP A 62 -30.82 14.12 -12.31
C ASP A 62 -29.53 14.09 -11.46
N ASP A 63 -29.22 15.16 -10.71
CA ASP A 63 -28.07 15.26 -9.80
C ASP A 63 -28.16 14.31 -8.58
N GLN A 64 -29.35 13.76 -8.30
CA GLN A 64 -29.62 12.85 -7.17
C GLN A 64 -29.68 11.39 -7.60
N ARG A 65 -29.37 11.09 -8.86
CA ARG A 65 -29.21 9.71 -9.31
C ARG A 65 -28.06 9.06 -8.55
N LEU A 66 -28.32 7.88 -8.01
CA LEU A 66 -27.29 7.03 -7.43
C LEU A 66 -26.71 6.14 -8.52
N ALA A 67 -25.39 6.09 -8.58
CA ALA A 67 -24.69 5.13 -9.41
C ALA A 67 -23.35 4.75 -8.76
N PRO A 68 -22.73 3.65 -9.23
CA PRO A 68 -21.40 3.28 -8.79
C PRO A 68 -20.38 4.42 -8.98
N CYS A 69 -19.66 4.72 -7.92
CA CYS A 69 -18.52 5.63 -7.90
C CYS A 69 -17.27 4.84 -7.51
N CYS A 70 -16.29 4.85 -8.39
CA CYS A 70 -15.02 4.19 -8.17
C CYS A 70 -14.03 5.13 -7.49
N LEU A 71 -13.61 4.76 -6.28
CA LEU A 71 -12.68 5.53 -5.46
C LEU A 71 -11.24 5.09 -5.76
N HIS A 72 -10.42 6.04 -6.22
CA HIS A 72 -9.06 5.82 -6.71
C HIS A 72 -8.08 5.21 -5.69
N ASN A 73 -8.35 5.32 -4.38
CA ASN A 73 -7.39 4.96 -3.34
C ASN A 73 -7.28 3.46 -3.05
N ASN A 74 -8.32 2.66 -3.33
CA ASN A 74 -8.32 1.20 -3.12
C ASN A 74 -9.12 0.42 -4.20
N GLY A 75 -9.57 1.09 -5.28
CA GLY A 75 -10.50 0.48 -6.24
C GLY A 75 -11.82 0.08 -5.58
N THR A 76 -12.22 0.79 -4.51
CA THR A 76 -13.47 0.55 -3.82
C THR A 76 -14.61 1.19 -4.60
N CYS A 77 -15.73 0.49 -4.65
CA CYS A 77 -16.96 1.00 -5.24
C CYS A 77 -17.90 1.45 -4.12
N ALA A 78 -18.51 2.63 -4.29
CA ALA A 78 -19.61 3.09 -3.46
C ALA A 78 -20.74 3.58 -4.35
N ILE A 79 -21.99 3.29 -3.98
CA ILE A 79 -23.16 3.81 -4.70
C ILE A 79 -23.50 5.17 -4.09
N VAL A 80 -23.26 6.23 -4.85
CA VAL A 80 -23.39 7.62 -4.37
C VAL A 80 -23.92 8.52 -5.49
N THR A 81 -24.24 9.78 -5.16
CA THR A 81 -24.60 10.78 -6.17
C THR A 81 -23.37 11.31 -6.92
N SER A 82 -23.55 11.84 -8.12
CA SER A 82 -22.46 12.42 -8.92
C SER A 82 -21.69 13.51 -8.15
N SER A 83 -22.41 14.45 -7.54
CA SER A 83 -21.81 15.55 -6.78
C SER A 83 -20.98 15.08 -5.57
N TYR A 84 -21.39 13.97 -4.94
CA TYR A 84 -20.65 13.38 -3.85
C TYR A 84 -19.44 12.57 -4.34
N CYS A 85 -19.58 11.86 -5.47
CA CYS A 85 -18.45 11.20 -6.13
C CYS A 85 -17.36 12.20 -6.52
N ASP A 86 -17.74 13.35 -7.07
CA ASP A 86 -16.83 14.44 -7.43
C ASP A 86 -16.13 15.01 -6.18
N ALA A 87 -16.86 15.18 -5.08
CA ALA A 87 -16.28 15.64 -3.80
C ALA A 87 -15.26 14.64 -3.21
N LEU A 88 -15.44 13.34 -3.49
CA LEU A 88 -14.50 12.29 -3.12
C LEU A 88 -13.33 12.13 -4.13
N GLY A 89 -13.38 12.83 -5.27
CA GLY A 89 -12.42 12.66 -6.36
C GLY A 89 -12.49 11.27 -7.01
N GLY A 90 -13.67 10.65 -7.03
CA GLY A 90 -13.92 9.35 -7.66
C GLY A 90 -14.36 9.46 -9.12
N THR A 91 -14.48 8.32 -9.79
CA THR A 91 -15.03 8.21 -11.16
C THR A 91 -16.48 7.73 -11.08
N TYR A 92 -17.42 8.55 -11.55
CA TYR A 92 -18.85 8.26 -11.50
C TYR A 92 -19.30 7.49 -12.76
N HIS A 93 -20.04 6.40 -12.59
CA HIS A 93 -20.51 5.52 -13.67
C HIS A 93 -22.03 5.58 -13.83
N PRO A 94 -22.58 6.60 -14.52
CA PRO A 94 -24.03 6.75 -14.70
C PRO A 94 -24.68 5.63 -15.52
N GLU A 95 -23.91 4.85 -16.27
CA GLU A 95 -24.37 3.72 -17.07
C GLU A 95 -24.65 2.45 -16.24
N ALA A 96 -24.06 2.35 -15.05
CA ALA A 96 -24.15 1.18 -14.18
C ALA A 96 -25.11 1.44 -13.02
N GLN A 97 -25.74 0.37 -12.53
CA GLN A 97 -26.60 0.42 -11.35
C GLN A 97 -25.97 -0.27 -10.15
N ARG A 98 -24.97 -1.13 -10.37
CA ARG A 98 -24.37 -1.98 -9.33
C ARG A 98 -22.86 -1.92 -9.37
N CYS A 99 -22.24 -2.04 -8.20
CA CYS A 99 -20.79 -2.13 -8.10
C CYS A 99 -20.20 -3.36 -8.81
N GLY A 100 -20.96 -4.45 -8.97
CA GLY A 100 -20.53 -5.62 -9.73
C GLY A 100 -20.48 -5.41 -11.26
N GLU A 101 -21.07 -4.32 -11.77
CA GLU A 101 -21.06 -3.98 -13.20
C GLU A 101 -19.87 -3.08 -13.59
N VAL A 102 -19.19 -2.51 -12.60
CA VAL A 102 -18.03 -1.62 -12.80
C VAL A 102 -16.77 -2.26 -12.24
N ASN A 103 -15.64 -2.04 -12.91
CA ASN A 103 -14.34 -2.49 -12.43
C ASN A 103 -13.55 -1.29 -11.93
N CYS A 104 -13.68 -0.94 -10.65
CA CYS A 104 -13.02 0.23 -10.11
C CYS A 104 -11.48 0.17 -10.10
N LEU A 105 -10.87 -1.01 -10.25
CA LEU A 105 -9.42 -1.09 -10.49
C LEU A 105 -9.03 -0.54 -11.87
N ARG A 106 -9.93 -0.59 -12.86
CA ARG A 106 -9.72 0.00 -14.19
C ARG A 106 -9.56 1.51 -14.11
N ASP A 107 -10.38 2.17 -13.30
CA ASP A 107 -10.36 3.63 -13.18
C ASP A 107 -9.21 4.12 -12.30
N SER A 108 -8.64 3.24 -11.47
CA SER A 108 -7.39 3.48 -10.72
C SER A 108 -6.10 3.32 -11.55
N CYS A 109 -6.20 2.94 -12.83
CA CYS A 109 -5.03 2.75 -13.69
C CYS A 109 -4.47 4.09 -14.20
N GLY A 110 -3.21 4.38 -13.84
CA GLY A 110 -2.46 5.54 -14.32
C GLY A 110 -1.70 5.31 -15.65
N PRO A 111 -0.81 6.23 -16.04
CA PRO A 111 -0.09 6.16 -17.31
C PRO A 111 0.67 4.83 -17.48
N GLY A 112 0.53 4.20 -18.64
CA GLY A 112 1.26 2.98 -18.99
C GLY A 112 0.61 1.65 -18.60
N GLY A 113 -0.60 1.65 -18.01
CA GLY A 113 -1.38 0.42 -17.83
C GLY A 113 -2.87 0.62 -18.15
N SER A 114 -3.54 -0.45 -18.56
CA SER A 114 -4.99 -0.51 -18.82
C SER A 114 -5.61 -1.67 -18.04
N ALA A 115 -6.95 -1.75 -17.98
CA ALA A 115 -7.63 -2.90 -17.39
C ALA A 115 -7.26 -4.25 -18.02
N GLU A 116 -6.90 -4.24 -19.31
CA GLU A 116 -6.48 -5.45 -20.03
C GLU A 116 -4.99 -5.76 -19.78
N ASN A 117 -4.16 -4.74 -19.59
CA ASN A 117 -2.73 -4.86 -19.33
C ASN A 117 -2.31 -3.92 -18.18
N PRO A 118 -2.46 -4.33 -16.90
CA PRO A 118 -2.18 -3.49 -15.74
C PRO A 118 -0.67 -3.33 -15.46
N ASP A 119 0.15 -3.15 -16.50
CA ASP A 119 1.61 -3.15 -16.43
C ASP A 119 2.19 -1.79 -15.99
N GLN A 120 1.97 -1.45 -14.72
CA GLN A 120 2.44 -0.19 -14.11
C GLN A 120 3.70 -0.41 -13.28
N GLY A 121 4.72 -1.04 -13.87
CA GLY A 121 5.99 -1.38 -13.19
C GLY A 121 6.71 -0.17 -12.58
N TRP A 122 6.47 1.04 -13.08
CA TRP A 122 6.97 2.28 -12.48
C TRP A 122 6.52 2.45 -11.02
N ARG A 123 5.38 1.88 -10.62
CA ARG A 123 4.87 1.95 -9.24
C ARG A 123 5.80 1.33 -8.22
N ILE A 124 6.52 0.27 -8.59
CA ILE A 124 7.50 -0.40 -7.72
C ILE A 124 8.60 0.59 -7.30
N LEU A 125 9.03 1.43 -8.24
CA LEU A 125 10.06 2.44 -8.02
C LEU A 125 9.50 3.70 -7.36
N THR A 126 8.38 4.23 -7.85
CA THR A 126 7.83 5.49 -7.34
C THR A 126 7.31 5.37 -5.92
N ALA A 127 6.87 4.18 -5.49
CA ALA A 127 6.43 3.91 -4.12
C ALA A 127 7.52 4.23 -3.07
N LEU A 128 8.81 4.16 -3.43
CA LEU A 128 9.92 4.51 -2.55
C LEU A 128 9.96 5.99 -2.16
N PHE A 129 9.35 6.85 -2.98
CA PHE A 129 9.34 8.30 -2.78
C PHE A 129 8.04 8.81 -2.15
N MET A 130 7.01 7.95 -2.09
CA MET A 130 5.72 8.27 -1.48
C MET A 130 5.76 8.02 0.03
N HIS A 131 5.04 8.84 0.81
CA HIS A 131 4.96 8.68 2.26
C HIS A 131 3.53 8.92 2.73
N ALA A 132 3.07 8.15 3.72
CA ALA A 132 1.70 8.23 4.23
C ALA A 132 1.36 9.56 4.95
N GLY A 133 2.37 10.34 5.36
CA GLY A 133 2.18 11.64 6.00
C GLY A 133 3.49 12.28 6.46
N ALA A 134 3.39 13.49 7.02
CA ALA A 134 4.55 14.29 7.40
C ALA A 134 5.40 13.63 8.51
N ILE A 135 4.75 13.04 9.54
CA ILE A 135 5.47 12.36 10.62
C ILE A 135 6.22 11.14 10.08
N HIS A 136 5.56 10.33 9.24
CA HIS A 136 6.19 9.18 8.58
C HIS A 136 7.42 9.60 7.78
N LEU A 137 7.30 10.67 6.98
CA LEU A 137 8.43 11.24 6.24
C LEU A 137 9.58 11.66 7.15
N LEU A 138 9.31 12.42 8.22
CA LEU A 138 10.36 12.90 9.13
C LEU A 138 11.11 11.76 9.83
N VAL A 139 10.38 10.75 10.31
CA VAL A 139 10.99 9.58 10.96
C VAL A 139 11.81 8.78 9.95
N MET A 140 11.29 8.54 8.75
CA MET A 140 12.01 7.83 7.70
C MET A 140 13.29 8.58 7.28
N LEU A 141 13.21 9.89 7.08
CA LEU A 141 14.39 10.71 6.78
C LEU A 141 15.43 10.66 7.90
N TYR A 142 15.01 10.76 9.16
CA TYR A 142 15.92 10.69 10.30
C TYR A 142 16.68 9.36 10.33
N VAL A 143 15.98 8.22 10.22
CA VAL A 143 16.61 6.89 10.25
C VAL A 143 17.48 6.68 9.01
N GLN A 144 16.98 7.06 7.83
CA GLN A 144 17.70 6.96 6.57
C GLN A 144 19.00 7.75 6.59
N LEU A 145 18.99 9.00 7.07
CA LEU A 145 20.21 9.82 7.14
C LEU A 145 21.18 9.30 8.20
N SER A 146 20.68 8.81 9.33
CA SER A 146 21.52 8.27 10.41
C SER A 146 22.35 7.06 9.98
N VAL A 147 21.79 6.18 9.14
CA VAL A 147 22.47 4.98 8.64
C VAL A 147 23.14 5.22 7.28
N GLY A 148 22.46 5.95 6.39
CA GLY A 148 22.88 6.19 5.01
C GLY A 148 24.10 7.10 4.90
N VAL A 149 24.16 8.22 5.63
CA VAL A 149 25.29 9.17 5.53
C VAL A 149 26.63 8.54 5.91
N PRO A 150 26.75 7.78 7.03
CA PRO A 150 27.99 7.07 7.33
C PRO A 150 28.40 6.06 6.24
N LEU A 151 27.44 5.32 5.68
CA LEU A 151 27.71 4.36 4.60
C LEU A 151 28.15 5.06 3.32
N GLU A 152 27.49 6.16 2.95
CA GLU A 152 27.79 6.95 1.77
C GLU A 152 29.20 7.57 1.85
N ARG A 153 29.57 8.10 3.01
CA ARG A 153 30.93 8.65 3.23
C ARG A 153 32.02 7.59 3.06
N LYS A 154 31.74 6.33 3.39
CA LYS A 154 32.70 5.21 3.26
C LYS A 154 32.73 4.61 1.85
N ALA A 155 31.55 4.41 1.25
CA ALA A 155 31.41 3.63 0.03
C ALA A 155 31.19 4.47 -1.24
N GLY A 156 30.83 5.74 -1.09
CA GLY A 156 30.44 6.64 -2.17
C GLY A 156 28.95 6.57 -2.52
N TRP A 157 28.41 7.69 -2.98
CA TRP A 157 26.98 7.91 -3.23
C TRP A 157 26.38 6.90 -4.20
N LEU A 158 27.05 6.60 -5.32
CA LEU A 158 26.50 5.74 -6.38
C LEU A 158 26.21 4.33 -5.88
N ARG A 159 27.10 3.77 -5.05
CA ARG A 159 26.95 2.40 -4.54
C ARG A 159 25.83 2.31 -3.53
N ILE A 160 25.74 3.30 -2.64
CA ILE A 160 24.66 3.36 -1.65
C ILE A 160 23.32 3.60 -2.34
N ALA A 161 23.27 4.45 -3.38
CA ALA A 161 22.07 4.65 -4.19
C ALA A 161 21.61 3.34 -4.88
N LEU A 162 22.54 2.58 -5.48
CA LEU A 162 22.21 1.28 -6.09
C LEU A 162 21.66 0.29 -5.06
N ILE A 163 22.33 0.17 -3.90
CA ILE A 163 21.88 -0.72 -2.83
C ILE A 163 20.49 -0.31 -2.35
N TYR A 164 20.28 0.98 -2.11
CA TYR A 164 19.01 1.55 -1.64
C TYR A 164 17.86 1.28 -2.63
N LEU A 165 18.09 1.48 -3.93
CA LEU A 165 17.07 1.23 -4.95
C LEU A 165 16.76 -0.27 -5.09
N ILE A 166 17.79 -1.12 -5.09
CA ILE A 166 17.60 -2.58 -5.21
C ILE A 166 16.89 -3.14 -3.98
N SER A 167 17.27 -2.73 -2.77
CA SER A 167 16.60 -3.16 -1.54
C SER A 167 15.17 -2.63 -1.47
N GLY A 168 14.95 -1.36 -1.84
CA GLY A 168 13.62 -0.78 -1.90
C GLY A 168 12.70 -1.50 -2.87
N CYS A 169 13.09 -1.64 -4.14
CA CYS A 169 12.29 -2.32 -5.14
C CYS A 169 12.08 -3.81 -4.81
N GLY A 170 13.12 -4.49 -4.32
CA GLY A 170 13.02 -5.88 -3.88
C GLY A 170 12.09 -6.06 -2.68
N GLY A 171 12.13 -5.14 -1.72
CA GLY A 171 11.19 -5.10 -0.59
C GLY A 171 9.74 -4.90 -1.06
N ASN A 172 9.51 -3.90 -1.91
CA ASN A 172 8.17 -3.63 -2.47
C ASN A 172 7.61 -4.83 -3.25
N LEU A 173 8.46 -5.52 -4.02
CA LEU A 173 8.07 -6.74 -4.73
C LEU A 173 7.70 -7.89 -3.79
N VAL A 174 8.49 -8.11 -2.73
CA VAL A 174 8.19 -9.13 -1.72
C VAL A 174 6.88 -8.81 -1.01
N SER A 175 6.68 -7.56 -0.61
CA SER A 175 5.44 -7.09 -0.02
C SER A 175 4.23 -7.32 -0.93
N ALA A 176 4.32 -6.89 -2.19
CA ALA A 176 3.24 -7.05 -3.16
C ALA A 176 2.87 -8.52 -3.43
N LEU A 177 3.81 -9.46 -3.21
CA LEU A 177 3.55 -10.89 -3.33
C LEU A 177 2.77 -11.45 -2.13
N PHE A 178 3.09 -11.00 -0.90
CA PHE A 178 2.51 -11.55 0.33
C PHE A 178 1.28 -10.80 0.83
N VAL A 179 1.14 -9.51 0.49
CA VAL A 179 0.04 -8.64 0.93
C VAL A 179 -0.47 -7.79 -0.25
N PRO A 180 -0.99 -8.42 -1.32
CA PRO A 180 -1.34 -7.74 -2.58
C PRO A 180 -2.47 -6.71 -2.45
N ASN A 181 -3.32 -6.82 -1.42
CA ASN A 181 -4.50 -5.97 -1.23
C ASN A 181 -4.25 -4.79 -0.28
N SER A 182 -3.01 -4.57 0.16
CA SER A 182 -2.67 -3.45 1.04
C SER A 182 -1.90 -2.39 0.27
N ALA A 183 -2.38 -1.14 0.33
CA ALA A 183 -1.67 -0.01 -0.23
C ALA A 183 -0.50 0.37 0.68
N GLN A 184 0.74 0.22 0.19
CA GLN A 184 1.94 0.46 0.97
C GLN A 184 2.80 1.54 0.30
N VAL A 185 3.40 2.40 1.11
CA VAL A 185 4.19 3.54 0.66
C VAL A 185 5.43 3.70 1.53
N GLY A 186 6.52 4.16 0.95
CA GLY A 186 7.69 4.57 1.72
C GLY A 186 8.98 3.88 1.33
N ALA A 187 10.05 4.48 1.81
CA ALA A 187 11.41 4.01 1.68
C ALA A 187 11.81 2.93 2.71
N SER A 188 10.88 2.44 3.53
CA SER A 188 11.22 1.61 4.70
C SER A 188 12.00 0.35 4.32
N GLY A 189 11.59 -0.37 3.27
CA GLY A 189 12.34 -1.52 2.73
C GLY A 189 13.77 -1.13 2.32
N ALA A 190 13.95 0.05 1.72
CA ALA A 190 15.27 0.56 1.36
C ALA A 190 16.14 0.86 2.59
N VAL A 191 15.55 1.45 3.63
CA VAL A 191 16.21 1.74 4.92
C VAL A 191 16.63 0.46 5.63
N TYR A 192 15.79 -0.57 5.68
CA TYR A 192 16.17 -1.90 6.17
C TYR A 192 17.32 -2.50 5.37
N GLY A 193 17.35 -2.25 4.06
CA GLY A 193 18.49 -2.63 3.23
C GLY A 193 19.79 -1.90 3.58
N LEU A 194 19.72 -0.62 3.99
CA LEU A 194 20.88 0.11 4.51
C LEU A 194 21.34 -0.45 5.87
N VAL A 195 20.42 -0.84 6.74
CA VAL A 195 20.76 -1.51 8.01
C VAL A 195 21.46 -2.85 7.73
N ALA A 196 20.95 -3.66 6.80
CA ALA A 196 21.61 -4.89 6.37
C ALA A 196 23.01 -4.62 5.77
N THR A 197 23.15 -3.54 5.01
CA THR A 197 24.43 -3.10 4.44
C THR A 197 25.42 -2.69 5.53
N ALA A 198 24.96 -1.99 6.57
CA ALA A 198 25.78 -1.67 7.74
C ALA A 198 26.22 -2.92 8.51
N LEU A 199 25.37 -3.95 8.57
CA LEU A 199 25.75 -5.26 9.11
C LEU A 199 26.84 -5.93 8.24
N VAL A 200 26.74 -5.86 6.92
CA VAL A 200 27.82 -6.33 6.02
C VAL A 200 29.11 -5.56 6.28
N ASP A 201 29.06 -4.23 6.37
CA ASP A 201 30.23 -3.39 6.68
C ASP A 201 30.87 -3.78 8.03
N LEU A 202 30.05 -3.97 9.07
CA LEU A 202 30.47 -4.44 10.40
C LEU A 202 31.20 -5.78 10.32
N MET A 203 30.65 -6.77 9.60
CA MET A 203 31.27 -8.08 9.44
C MET A 203 32.62 -8.01 8.72
N HIS A 204 32.80 -7.06 7.81
CA HIS A 204 34.07 -6.87 7.10
C HIS A 204 35.10 -6.11 7.94
N CYS A 205 34.64 -5.11 8.70
CA CYS A 205 35.47 -4.33 9.60
C CYS A 205 35.65 -4.97 10.98
N TRP A 206 35.19 -6.21 11.18
CA TRP A 206 35.09 -6.87 12.49
C TRP A 206 36.38 -6.81 13.30
N ARG A 207 37.53 -7.04 12.66
CA ARG A 207 38.86 -7.03 13.30
C ARG A 207 39.40 -5.62 13.59
N LEU A 208 38.85 -4.59 12.95
CA LEU A 208 39.27 -3.20 13.09
C LEU A 208 38.49 -2.44 14.17
N LEU A 209 37.35 -3.00 14.60
CA LEU A 209 36.46 -2.36 15.56
C LEU A 209 36.83 -2.71 16.99
N LYS A 210 36.85 -1.70 17.87
CA LYS A 210 37.14 -1.86 19.30
C LYS A 210 36.10 -2.75 20.01
N SER A 211 34.85 -2.69 19.57
CA SER A 211 33.72 -3.42 20.17
C SER A 211 32.74 -3.87 19.08
N PRO A 212 33.05 -4.94 18.34
CA PRO A 212 32.21 -5.41 17.24
C PRO A 212 30.93 -6.09 17.75
N TRP A 213 30.99 -6.79 18.89
CA TRP A 213 29.85 -7.48 19.48
C TRP A 213 28.76 -6.53 19.97
N VAL A 214 29.13 -5.38 20.56
CA VAL A 214 28.14 -4.37 20.98
C VAL A 214 27.45 -3.78 19.77
N GLN A 215 28.20 -3.42 18.72
CA GLN A 215 27.63 -2.90 17.47
C GLN A 215 26.71 -3.92 16.79
N LEU A 216 27.10 -5.21 16.78
CA LEU A 216 26.26 -6.28 16.28
C LEU A 216 24.95 -6.35 17.08
N GLY A 217 25.06 -6.36 18.42
CA GLY A 217 23.90 -6.35 19.31
C GLY A 217 22.99 -5.15 19.04
N THR A 218 23.54 -3.95 18.85
CA THR A 218 22.76 -2.75 18.52
C THR A 218 21.99 -2.92 17.23
N TYR A 219 22.61 -3.37 16.13
CA TYR A 219 21.91 -3.56 14.86
C TYR A 219 20.84 -4.67 14.93
N LEU A 220 21.13 -5.78 15.62
CA LEU A 220 20.17 -6.87 15.78
C LEU A 220 18.97 -6.46 16.63
N ILE A 221 19.20 -5.80 17.76
CA ILE A 221 18.13 -5.29 18.63
C ILE A 221 17.31 -4.24 17.88
N GLN A 222 17.96 -3.30 17.20
CA GLN A 222 17.26 -2.29 16.39
C GLN A 222 16.39 -2.95 15.32
N THR A 223 16.91 -3.94 14.58
CA THR A 223 16.15 -4.66 13.54
C THR A 223 14.97 -5.42 14.16
N ALA A 224 15.18 -6.11 15.28
CA ALA A 224 14.13 -6.86 15.96
C ALA A 224 13.02 -5.95 16.51
N VAL A 225 13.38 -4.81 17.12
CA VAL A 225 12.43 -3.82 17.61
C VAL A 225 11.63 -3.24 16.45
N LEU A 226 12.27 -2.88 15.34
CA LEU A 226 11.56 -2.31 14.18
C LEU A 226 10.62 -3.34 13.53
N LEU A 227 11.01 -4.62 13.43
CA LEU A 227 10.13 -5.69 12.94
C LEU A 227 8.95 -5.95 13.90
N LEU A 228 9.20 -5.87 15.21
CA LEU A 228 8.14 -5.97 16.22
C LEU A 228 7.15 -4.81 16.09
N LEU A 229 7.65 -3.57 15.97
CA LEU A 229 6.80 -2.40 15.69
C LEU A 229 6.08 -2.54 14.36
N GLY A 230 6.69 -3.19 13.36
CA GLY A 230 6.07 -3.48 12.09
C GLY A 230 4.90 -4.46 12.14
N THR A 231 4.64 -5.11 13.29
CA THR A 231 3.40 -5.88 13.52
C THR A 231 2.21 -5.01 13.94
N THR A 232 2.38 -3.70 13.97
CA THR A 232 1.27 -2.75 14.13
C THR A 232 0.64 -2.46 12.77
N PRO A 233 -0.64 -2.07 12.72
CA PRO A 233 -1.30 -1.76 11.46
C PRO A 233 -0.54 -0.67 10.70
N TRP A 234 -0.68 -0.66 9.38
CA TRP A 234 -0.06 0.30 8.45
C TRP A 234 1.45 0.16 8.22
N LEU A 235 2.13 -0.77 8.88
CA LEU A 235 3.54 -1.09 8.63
C LEU A 235 3.72 -2.38 7.84
N ASP A 236 4.81 -2.43 7.07
CA ASP A 236 5.07 -3.49 6.09
C ASP A 236 6.22 -4.41 6.47
N ASN A 237 5.92 -5.48 7.21
CA ASN A 237 6.96 -6.43 7.59
C ASN A 237 7.52 -7.23 6.42
N PHE A 238 6.72 -7.50 5.38
CA PHE A 238 7.22 -8.19 4.19
C PHE A 238 8.18 -7.32 3.38
N ALA A 239 7.90 -6.01 3.23
CA ALA A 239 8.86 -5.09 2.61
C ALA A 239 10.12 -4.91 3.47
N HIS A 240 10.00 -4.88 4.80
CA HIS A 240 11.16 -4.79 5.68
C HIS A 240 12.07 -6.01 5.55
N VAL A 241 11.50 -7.23 5.58
CA VAL A 241 12.25 -8.48 5.44
C VAL A 241 12.84 -8.58 4.03
N GLY A 242 12.05 -8.32 2.98
CA GLY A 242 12.53 -8.32 1.61
C GLY A 242 13.67 -7.32 1.41
N GLY A 243 13.48 -6.08 1.87
CA GLY A 243 14.48 -5.02 1.79
C GLY A 243 15.77 -5.35 2.54
N PHE A 244 15.67 -5.97 3.72
CA PHE A 244 16.84 -6.47 4.46
C PHE A 244 17.60 -7.55 3.67
N LEU A 245 16.90 -8.52 3.08
CA LEU A 245 17.53 -9.59 2.29
C LEU A 245 18.22 -9.06 1.02
N PHE A 246 17.53 -8.23 0.24
CA PHE A 246 18.10 -7.61 -0.96
C PHE A 246 19.23 -6.64 -0.60
N GLY A 247 19.14 -5.93 0.52
CA GLY A 247 20.22 -5.08 1.04
C GLY A 247 21.43 -5.86 1.56
N LEU A 248 21.24 -7.03 2.15
CA LEU A 248 22.34 -7.92 2.55
C LEU A 248 23.13 -8.39 1.32
N LEU A 249 22.43 -8.89 0.31
CA LEU A 249 23.03 -9.33 -0.96
C LEU A 249 23.67 -8.14 -1.70
N GLY A 250 22.97 -7.01 -1.81
CA GLY A 250 23.46 -5.79 -2.43
C GLY A 250 24.69 -5.23 -1.72
N GLY A 251 24.68 -5.22 -0.38
CA GLY A 251 25.83 -4.83 0.44
C GLY A 251 27.05 -5.71 0.16
N ILE A 252 26.86 -7.02 0.01
CA ILE A 252 27.96 -7.94 -0.34
C ILE A 252 28.52 -7.67 -1.74
N VAL A 253 27.64 -7.35 -2.69
CA VAL A 253 27.99 -7.13 -4.09
C VAL A 253 28.68 -5.79 -4.31
N PHE A 254 28.13 -4.70 -3.76
CA PHE A 254 28.50 -3.34 -4.15
C PHE A 254 29.50 -2.68 -3.18
N LEU A 255 29.57 -3.06 -1.90
CA LEU A 255 30.47 -2.38 -0.95
C LEU A 255 31.95 -2.53 -1.35
N PRO A 256 32.75 -1.45 -1.22
CA PRO A 256 34.19 -1.57 -1.33
C PRO A 256 34.73 -2.37 -0.15
N TYR A 257 35.67 -3.27 -0.41
CA TYR A 257 36.29 -4.08 0.62
C TYR A 257 37.78 -3.76 0.68
N VAL A 258 38.26 -3.49 1.89
CA VAL A 258 39.69 -3.38 2.17
C VAL A 258 40.23 -4.80 2.32
N THR A 259 40.98 -5.27 1.32
CA THR A 259 41.57 -6.61 1.34
C THR A 259 43.01 -6.55 1.83
N PHE A 260 43.34 -7.20 2.95
CA PHE A 260 44.68 -7.15 3.54
C PHE A 260 45.58 -8.31 3.07
N GLY A 261 45.04 -9.32 2.38
CA GLY A 261 45.80 -10.45 1.84
C GLY A 261 45.17 -11.15 0.63
N ALA A 262 45.88 -12.14 0.08
CA ALA A 262 45.41 -12.95 -1.05
C ALA A 262 44.14 -13.75 -0.71
N TRP A 263 44.04 -14.23 0.54
CA TRP A 263 42.86 -14.93 1.04
C TRP A 263 41.61 -14.05 1.09
N ASP A 264 41.74 -12.80 1.55
CA ASP A 264 40.61 -11.85 1.57
C ASP A 264 40.14 -11.49 0.16
N LYS A 265 41.08 -11.37 -0.79
CA LYS A 265 40.76 -11.16 -2.21
C LYS A 265 40.03 -12.37 -2.80
N PHE A 266 40.47 -13.59 -2.50
CA PHE A 266 39.82 -14.82 -2.95
C PHE A 266 38.40 -14.94 -2.37
N ARG A 267 38.26 -14.78 -1.04
CA ARG A 267 36.96 -14.81 -0.36
C ARG A 267 35.99 -13.79 -0.94
N LYS A 268 36.45 -12.55 -1.18
CA LYS A 268 35.64 -11.52 -1.84
C LYS A 268 35.20 -11.93 -3.23
N ARG A 269 36.12 -12.42 -4.07
CA ARG A 269 35.77 -12.87 -5.43
C ARG A 269 34.75 -14.00 -5.40
N LEU A 270 34.92 -14.95 -4.49
CA LEU A 270 33.97 -16.05 -4.29
C LEU A 270 32.59 -15.52 -3.88
N LEU A 271 32.53 -14.63 -2.89
CA LEU A 271 31.27 -14.00 -2.47
C LEU A 271 30.61 -13.23 -3.61
N LEU A 272 31.37 -12.50 -4.45
CA LEU A 272 30.81 -11.82 -5.62
C LEU A 272 30.24 -12.80 -6.65
N VAL A 273 30.97 -13.87 -6.97
CA VAL A 273 30.53 -14.90 -7.93
C VAL A 273 29.27 -15.62 -7.47
N ILE A 274 29.03 -15.72 -6.15
CA ILE A 274 27.83 -16.36 -5.59
C ILE A 274 26.69 -15.35 -5.41
N CYS A 275 26.95 -14.23 -4.73
CA CYS A 275 25.91 -13.29 -4.33
C CYS A 275 25.39 -12.43 -5.49
N PHE A 276 26.20 -12.15 -6.52
CA PHE A 276 25.70 -11.39 -7.68
C PHE A 276 24.65 -12.18 -8.48
N PRO A 277 24.90 -13.43 -8.90
CA PRO A 277 23.84 -14.25 -9.51
C PRO A 277 22.66 -14.50 -8.57
N ALA A 278 22.91 -14.73 -7.27
CA ALA A 278 21.83 -14.92 -6.30
C ALA A 278 20.92 -13.69 -6.18
N LEU A 279 21.49 -12.48 -6.19
CA LEU A 279 20.73 -11.22 -6.16
C LEU A 279 19.84 -11.08 -7.41
N VAL A 280 20.40 -11.31 -8.59
CA VAL A 280 19.66 -11.24 -9.86
C VAL A 280 18.57 -12.31 -9.90
N LEU A 281 18.89 -13.55 -9.53
CA LEU A 281 17.94 -14.66 -9.50
C LEU A 281 16.81 -14.39 -8.50
N ALA A 282 17.13 -13.92 -7.29
CA ALA A 282 16.11 -13.59 -6.30
C ALA A 282 15.15 -12.51 -6.81
N PHE A 283 15.68 -11.45 -7.45
CA PHE A 283 14.85 -10.39 -8.01
C PHE A 283 13.94 -10.92 -9.13
N LEU A 284 14.49 -11.71 -10.06
CA LEU A 284 13.72 -12.31 -11.15
C LEU A 284 12.66 -13.29 -10.65
N VAL A 285 12.99 -14.12 -9.64
CA VAL A 285 12.04 -15.06 -9.05
C VAL A 285 10.88 -14.32 -8.41
N VAL A 286 11.14 -13.32 -7.56
CA VAL A 286 10.06 -12.56 -6.92
C VAL A 286 9.23 -11.81 -7.97
N LEU A 287 9.87 -11.23 -9.00
CA LEU A 287 9.15 -10.57 -10.09
C LEU A 287 8.24 -11.54 -10.86
N VAL A 288 8.73 -12.73 -11.21
CA VAL A 288 7.92 -13.75 -11.89
C VAL A 288 6.79 -14.23 -10.98
N LEU A 289 7.05 -14.45 -9.69
CA LEU A 289 6.03 -14.83 -8.73
C LEU A 289 4.94 -13.75 -8.60
N PHE A 290 5.30 -12.48 -8.54
CA PHE A 290 4.35 -11.37 -8.51
C PHE A 290 3.37 -11.39 -9.69
N TYR A 291 3.84 -11.67 -10.91
CA TYR A 291 2.98 -11.76 -12.09
C TYR A 291 2.21 -13.09 -12.23
N ARG A 292 2.69 -14.16 -11.61
CA ARG A 292 2.10 -15.52 -11.74
C ARG A 292 1.19 -15.91 -10.58
N VAL A 293 1.43 -15.35 -9.41
CA VAL A 293 0.78 -15.70 -8.15
C VAL A 293 0.13 -14.44 -7.59
N GLN A 294 -1.18 -14.32 -7.82
CA GLN A 294 -1.99 -13.20 -7.33
C GLN A 294 -2.91 -13.58 -6.17
N ASN A 295 -2.86 -14.83 -5.71
CA ASN A 295 -3.58 -15.28 -4.53
C ASN A 295 -2.61 -15.45 -3.35
N THR A 296 -3.09 -15.23 -2.13
CA THR A 296 -2.31 -15.40 -0.89
C THR A 296 -2.45 -16.80 -0.29
N ASN A 297 -3.16 -17.71 -0.98
CA ASN A 297 -3.44 -19.08 -0.50
C ASN A 297 -2.18 -19.91 -0.23
N PHE A 298 -1.05 -19.53 -0.84
CA PHE A 298 0.23 -20.19 -0.62
C PHE A 298 0.85 -19.89 0.77
N CYS A 299 0.36 -18.87 1.49
CA CYS A 299 0.85 -18.54 2.83
C CYS A 299 -0.29 -18.42 3.87
N PRO A 300 -0.78 -19.54 4.40
CA PRO A 300 -1.72 -19.53 5.52
C PRO A 300 -1.05 -18.92 6.76
N GLY A 301 -1.58 -17.78 7.25
CA GLY A 301 -1.09 -17.11 8.46
C GLY A 301 -0.06 -16.00 8.23
N CYS A 302 0.28 -15.64 6.98
CA CYS A 302 1.12 -14.48 6.68
C CYS A 302 0.54 -13.16 7.24
N GLU A 303 -0.78 -13.06 7.40
CA GLU A 303 -1.45 -11.92 8.03
C GLU A 303 -0.91 -11.61 9.43
N ARG A 304 -0.52 -12.62 10.21
CA ARG A 304 0.04 -12.44 11.56
C ARG A 304 1.45 -11.88 11.57
N ILE A 305 2.18 -12.01 10.45
CA ILE A 305 3.50 -11.40 10.28
C ILE A 305 3.33 -9.91 10.01
N GLN A 306 2.27 -9.54 9.28
CA GLN A 306 1.96 -8.14 8.97
C GLN A 306 1.34 -7.43 10.16
N CYS A 307 0.41 -8.07 10.88
CA CYS A 307 -0.26 -7.45 12.00
C CYS A 307 -0.61 -8.46 13.09
N VAL A 308 -0.29 -8.11 14.34
CA VAL A 308 -0.67 -8.87 15.53
C VAL A 308 -1.62 -8.03 16.36
N ASP A 309 -2.76 -8.60 16.76
CA ASP A 309 -3.71 -7.95 17.66
C ASP A 309 -3.16 -7.86 19.08
N TRP A 310 -2.22 -6.93 19.29
CA TRP A 310 -1.74 -6.54 20.61
C TRP A 310 -2.88 -6.00 21.47
N VAL A 311 -3.85 -5.36 20.83
CA VAL A 311 -5.13 -4.91 21.37
C VAL A 311 -6.21 -5.52 20.47
N LYS A 312 -7.31 -5.99 21.06
CA LYS A 312 -8.43 -6.59 20.31
C LYS A 312 -8.95 -5.60 19.26
N GLY A 313 -8.96 -6.00 17.99
CA GLY A 313 -9.45 -5.22 16.86
C GLY A 313 -8.47 -4.15 16.35
N LEU A 314 -7.18 -4.25 16.68
CA LEU A 314 -6.16 -3.32 16.19
C LEU A 314 -5.80 -3.58 14.72
N CYS A 315 -5.85 -4.85 14.31
CA CYS A 315 -5.55 -5.29 12.95
C CYS A 315 -6.79 -5.39 12.05
N ASP A 316 -7.98 -5.10 12.59
CA ASP A 316 -9.20 -5.00 11.81
C ASP A 316 -9.09 -3.74 10.95
N ASN A 317 -8.68 -3.92 9.69
CA ASN A 317 -8.53 -2.87 8.69
C ASN A 317 -9.89 -2.27 8.32
N GLY A 318 -10.54 -1.51 9.22
CA GLY A 318 -11.81 -0.85 8.92
C GLY A 318 -12.94 -1.76 8.42
N ALA A 319 -12.80 -3.09 8.52
CA ALA A 319 -13.96 -3.96 8.62
C ALA A 319 -14.48 -3.71 10.04
N VAL A 320 -15.50 -2.87 10.13
CA VAL A 320 -16.31 -2.75 11.35
C VAL A 320 -16.78 -4.17 11.67
N SER A 321 -16.07 -4.84 12.56
CA SER A 321 -16.52 -6.07 13.18
C SER A 321 -17.80 -5.70 13.92
N GLU A 322 -18.90 -6.29 13.46
CA GLU A 322 -20.20 -6.29 14.12
C GLU A 322 -20.04 -6.45 15.65
N ALA A 323 -20.49 -5.44 16.38
CA ALA A 323 -20.93 -5.54 17.77
C ALA A 323 -21.88 -4.37 18.08
#